data_AF-A0A7C5IF52-F1
#
_entry.id   AF-A0A7C5IF52-F1
#
_cell.length_a   1.000
_cell.length_b   1.000
_cell.length_c   1.000
_cell.angle_alpha   90.00
_cell.angle_beta   90.00
_cell.angle_gamma   90.00
#
_symmetry.space_group_name_H-M   'P 1'
#
loop_
_entity.id
_entity.type
_entity.pdbx_description
1 polymer ?
#
loop_
_entity_poly.entity_id
_entity_poly.type
_entity_poly.pdbx_seq_one_letter_code
_entity_poly.pdbx_strand_id
1 'polypeptide(L)'
;MKAKIKLPIIILFLWLLCWFKPAEALTNIKVEENNVDFYSLIAIHQNFLQKSESLILNEDTLNLLNESLSFAIKEKAPFATIHNLKASLNINEKWFNISLTFKIEGISKNAGNKIIVDCSWKNFQIKNNLTINGIEFNKVGETYLTPLIKKYENSSEARFWINETHSVSPEKALEIATNFAALDFKEFSAPLESWNKTYNVKMQKTIFQYNAPSKINFNLTVKEENTSLSYILKFDSKAEISVFGYAKAIGDTLIFESIKEKKEKDIAITILILFLIVVSLHLYEKKYLK
;
A
#
# COMPACT_ATOMS: atom_id res chain seq x y z
N MET A 1 5.55 -20.75 50.74
CA MET A 1 4.89 -19.45 50.46
C MET A 1 4.45 -19.47 48.99
N LYS A 2 3.16 -19.74 48.71
CA LYS A 2 2.66 -19.91 47.33
C LYS A 2 2.28 -18.53 46.76
N ALA A 3 3.05 -18.03 45.79
CA ALA A 3 2.74 -16.80 45.08
C ALA A 3 1.47 -17.00 44.24
N LYS A 4 0.34 -16.41 44.68
CA LYS A 4 -0.87 -16.31 43.86
C LYS A 4 -0.61 -15.23 42.79
N ILE A 5 -0.07 -15.64 41.65
CA ILE A 5 -0.01 -14.77 40.47
C ILE A 5 -1.44 -14.41 40.08
N LYS A 6 -1.78 -13.12 40.15
CA LYS A 6 -3.14 -12.65 39.88
C LYS A 6 -3.40 -12.73 38.37
N LEU A 7 -4.25 -13.67 37.97
CA LEU A 7 -4.83 -13.82 36.62
C LEU A 7 -5.14 -12.49 35.88
N PRO A 8 -5.67 -11.42 36.52
CA PRO A 8 -5.89 -10.14 35.82
C PRO A 8 -4.61 -9.47 35.29
N ILE A 9 -3.43 -9.71 35.88
CA ILE A 9 -2.16 -9.14 35.40
C ILE A 9 -1.74 -9.80 34.09
N ILE A 10 -1.97 -11.12 33.96
CA ILE A 10 -1.67 -11.87 32.73
C ILE A 10 -2.58 -11.42 31.59
N ILE A 11 -3.87 -11.19 31.87
CA ILE A 11 -4.85 -10.71 30.88
C ILE A 11 -4.51 -9.29 30.42
N LEU A 12 -4.13 -8.40 31.35
CA LEU A 12 -3.69 -7.04 31.01
C LEU A 12 -2.40 -7.05 30.17
N PHE A 13 -1.45 -7.94 30.48
CA PHE A 13 -0.21 -8.09 29.73
C PHE A 13 -0.45 -8.67 28.33
N LEU A 14 -1.33 -9.67 28.18
CA LEU A 14 -1.75 -10.16 26.87
C LEU A 14 -2.50 -9.08 26.07
N TRP A 15 -3.31 -8.25 26.72
CA TRP A 15 -4.04 -7.18 26.06
C TRP A 15 -3.11 -6.06 25.58
N LEU A 16 -2.08 -5.71 26.37
CA LEU A 16 -1.02 -4.77 25.99
C LEU A 16 -0.13 -5.30 24.85
N LEU A 17 0.14 -6.61 24.81
CA LEU A 17 0.87 -7.25 23.72
C LEU A 17 0.09 -7.25 22.39
N CYS A 18 -1.25 -7.20 22.43
CA CYS A 18 -2.09 -7.16 21.23
C CYS A 18 -2.19 -5.77 20.57
N TRP A 19 -1.68 -4.70 21.19
CA TRP A 19 -1.89 -3.32 20.70
C TRP A 19 -0.68 -2.71 19.99
N PHE A 20 0.50 -3.32 20.05
CA PHE A 20 1.62 -2.91 19.21
C PHE A 20 1.55 -3.66 17.88
N LYS A 21 0.68 -3.21 16.98
CA LYS A 21 0.87 -3.54 15.57
C LYS A 21 2.14 -2.81 15.13
N PRO A 22 3.17 -3.50 14.61
CA PRO A 22 4.28 -2.81 13.97
C PRO A 22 3.70 -1.89 12.88
N ALA A 23 4.31 -0.72 12.68
CA ALA A 23 3.86 0.15 11.60
C ALA A 23 4.14 -0.58 10.27
N GLU A 24 3.09 -1.11 9.66
CA GLU A 24 3.15 -1.80 8.36
C GLU A 24 3.02 -0.75 7.25
N ALA A 25 3.81 -0.89 6.18
CA ALA A 25 3.57 -0.11 4.98
C ALA A 25 2.27 -0.57 4.33
N LEU A 26 1.31 0.35 4.19
CA LEU A 26 -0.02 0.04 3.69
C LEU A 26 -0.27 0.80 2.38
N THR A 27 -0.46 0.04 1.32
CA THR A 27 -0.95 0.53 0.02
C THR A 27 -2.45 0.23 -0.07
N ASN A 28 -3.27 1.28 -0.14
CA ASN A 28 -4.70 1.19 -0.40
C ASN A 28 -5.00 1.69 -1.81
N ILE A 29 -5.61 0.83 -2.60
CA ILE A 29 -6.00 1.10 -3.98
C ILE A 29 -7.51 0.98 -4.02
N LYS A 30 -8.19 2.08 -4.36
CA LYS A 30 -9.64 2.11 -4.51
C LYS A 30 -9.97 2.27 -5.98
N VAL A 31 -10.64 1.26 -6.51
CA VAL A 31 -11.05 1.22 -7.91
C VAL A 31 -12.46 1.77 -8.04
N GLU A 32 -12.59 2.83 -8.83
CA GLU A 32 -13.87 3.39 -9.28
C GLU A 32 -14.06 3.09 -10.78
N GLU A 33 -15.16 3.58 -11.36
CA GLU A 33 -15.53 3.21 -12.74
C GLU A 33 -14.47 3.62 -13.78
N ASN A 34 -13.96 4.85 -13.67
CA ASN A 34 -13.05 5.45 -14.65
C ASN A 34 -11.68 5.82 -14.08
N ASN A 35 -11.51 5.69 -12.77
CA ASN A 35 -10.28 6.08 -12.09
C ASN A 35 -9.93 5.06 -11.02
N VAL A 36 -8.67 5.07 -10.63
CA VAL A 36 -8.17 4.37 -9.46
C VAL A 36 -7.50 5.38 -8.55
N ASP A 37 -8.02 5.53 -7.33
CA ASP A 37 -7.37 6.29 -6.28
C ASP A 37 -6.29 5.41 -5.64
N PHE A 38 -5.03 5.86 -5.72
CA PHE A 38 -3.89 5.21 -5.08
C PHE A 38 -3.48 6.00 -3.84
N TYR A 39 -3.35 5.29 -2.71
CA TYR A 39 -2.76 5.79 -1.47
C TYR A 39 -1.72 4.79 -1.00
N SER A 40 -0.51 5.23 -0.68
CA SER A 40 0.49 4.39 -0.03
C SER A 40 1.17 5.14 1.10
N LEU A 41 1.25 4.49 2.26
CA LEU A 41 2.14 4.86 3.35
C LEU A 41 3.27 3.84 3.39
N ILE A 42 4.46 4.26 2.99
CA ILE A 42 5.69 3.48 3.05
C ILE A 42 6.35 3.81 4.37
N ALA A 43 6.33 2.89 5.32
CA ALA A 43 6.92 3.05 6.65
C ALA A 43 8.16 2.17 6.78
N ILE A 44 9.33 2.79 6.81
CA ILE A 44 10.61 2.09 6.98
C ILE A 44 11.09 2.31 8.41
N HIS A 45 11.24 1.22 9.16
CA HIS A 45 11.83 1.28 10.50
C HIS A 45 13.35 1.33 10.38
N GLN A 46 13.96 2.32 11.03
CA GLN A 46 15.40 2.56 10.98
C GLN A 46 15.89 3.17 12.30
N ASN A 47 17.18 3.14 12.61
CA ASN A 47 17.72 3.82 13.80
C ASN A 47 19.11 4.44 13.59
N PHE A 48 19.49 4.69 12.33
CA PHE A 48 20.78 5.28 11.97
C PHE A 48 20.69 6.75 11.54
N LEU A 49 19.50 7.25 11.22
CA LEU A 49 19.28 8.67 10.96
C LEU A 49 18.95 9.37 12.27
N GLN A 50 19.88 10.18 12.78
CA GLN A 50 19.71 11.00 13.98
C GLN A 50 19.07 12.37 13.66
N LYS A 51 18.11 12.40 12.72
CA LYS A 51 17.45 13.63 12.27
C LYS A 51 15.94 13.46 12.35
N SER A 52 15.25 14.52 12.76
CA SER A 52 13.79 14.62 12.68
C SER A 52 13.39 15.76 11.75
N GLU A 53 12.62 15.46 10.71
CA GLU A 53 12.22 16.41 9.69
C GLU A 53 10.92 15.98 9.00
N SER A 54 10.05 16.94 8.72
CA SER A 54 8.83 16.73 7.94
C SER A 54 8.88 17.64 6.73
N LEU A 55 8.89 17.03 5.55
CA LEU A 55 9.06 17.71 4.26
C LEU A 55 7.86 17.42 3.37
N ILE A 56 7.26 18.49 2.86
CA ILE A 56 6.33 18.44 1.74
C ILE A 56 7.15 18.54 0.46
N LEU A 57 6.86 17.71 -0.54
CA LEU A 57 7.59 17.79 -1.80
C LEU A 57 7.40 19.16 -2.46
N ASN A 58 8.50 19.82 -2.80
CA ASN A 58 8.46 21.04 -3.60
C ASN A 58 8.05 20.71 -5.05
N GLU A 59 7.71 21.74 -5.82
CA GLU A 59 7.17 21.57 -7.18
C GLU A 59 8.14 20.80 -8.10
N ASP A 60 9.43 21.13 -8.07
CA ASP A 60 10.45 20.46 -8.89
C ASP A 60 10.58 18.97 -8.58
N THR A 61 10.65 18.61 -7.29
CA THR A 61 10.75 17.21 -6.86
C THR A 61 9.46 16.45 -7.15
N LEU A 62 8.31 17.11 -7.02
CA LEU A 62 7.02 16.54 -7.33
C LEU A 62 6.89 16.27 -8.84
N ASN A 63 7.37 17.18 -9.69
CA ASN A 63 7.40 17.00 -11.15
C ASN A 63 8.31 15.83 -11.54
N LEU A 64 9.53 15.74 -10.99
CA LEU A 64 10.43 14.62 -11.22
C LEU A 64 9.84 13.27 -10.76
N LEU A 65 9.19 13.26 -9.60
CA LEU A 65 8.47 12.08 -9.11
C LEU A 65 7.31 11.73 -10.04
N ASN A 66 6.55 12.70 -10.52
CA ASN A 66 5.44 12.49 -11.44
C ASN A 66 5.90 11.90 -12.77
N GLU A 67 7.00 12.39 -13.34
CA GLU A 67 7.60 11.85 -14.56
C GLU A 67 8.07 10.40 -14.36
N SER A 68 8.81 10.16 -13.28
CA SER A 68 9.33 8.82 -12.94
C SER A 68 8.21 7.81 -12.70
N LEU A 69 7.17 8.22 -11.97
CA LEU A 69 6.00 7.41 -11.70
C LEU A 69 5.18 7.17 -12.98
N SER A 70 4.96 8.20 -13.79
CA SER A 70 4.25 8.08 -15.07
C SER A 70 4.95 7.13 -16.02
N PHE A 71 6.29 7.22 -16.09
CA PHE A 71 7.10 6.28 -16.87
C PHE A 71 6.93 4.84 -16.35
N ALA A 72 7.14 4.61 -15.05
CA ALA A 72 7.06 3.28 -14.45
C ALA A 72 5.67 2.62 -14.57
N ILE A 73 4.59 3.40 -14.45
CA ILE A 73 3.23 2.91 -14.62
C ILE A 73 2.94 2.61 -16.10
N LYS A 74 3.36 3.48 -17.03
CA LYS A 74 3.15 3.27 -18.48
C LYS A 74 3.92 2.08 -19.05
N GLU A 75 5.07 1.73 -18.47
CA GLU A 75 5.77 0.48 -18.80
C GLU A 75 4.90 -0.77 -18.57
N LYS A 76 3.91 -0.69 -17.67
CA LYS A 76 2.98 -1.78 -17.36
C LYS A 76 1.61 -1.60 -18.02
N ALA A 77 1.10 -0.38 -18.02
CA ALA A 77 -0.20 -0.01 -18.57
C ALA A 77 -0.04 1.21 -19.50
N PRO A 78 0.21 1.01 -20.81
CA PRO A 78 0.60 2.08 -21.73
C PRO A 78 -0.37 3.26 -21.84
N PHE A 79 -1.66 3.01 -21.60
CA PHE A 79 -2.71 4.02 -21.66
C PHE A 79 -2.95 4.76 -20.34
N ALA A 80 -2.22 4.37 -19.28
CA ALA A 80 -2.40 4.96 -17.96
C ALA A 80 -1.92 6.41 -17.92
N THR A 81 -2.69 7.27 -17.26
CA THR A 81 -2.31 8.65 -16.94
C THR A 81 -2.41 8.89 -15.44
N ILE A 82 -1.51 9.70 -14.91
CA ILE A 82 -1.44 10.03 -13.48
C ILE A 82 -1.94 11.45 -13.27
N HIS A 83 -2.78 11.62 -12.26
CA HIS A 83 -3.33 12.91 -11.87
C HIS A 83 -3.24 13.13 -10.36
N ASN A 84 -3.22 14.40 -9.96
CA ASN A 84 -3.31 14.82 -8.55
C ASN A 84 -2.25 14.18 -7.63
N LEU A 85 -1.03 14.03 -8.13
CA LEU A 85 0.09 13.52 -7.34
C LEU A 85 0.33 14.43 -6.14
N LYS A 86 0.37 13.84 -4.95
CA LYS A 86 0.86 14.46 -3.73
C LYS A 86 1.78 13.47 -3.03
N ALA A 87 2.85 14.00 -2.44
CA ALA A 87 3.74 13.21 -1.63
C ALA A 87 4.29 14.04 -0.46
N SER A 88 4.58 13.34 0.63
CA SER A 88 5.28 13.90 1.78
C SER A 88 6.25 12.90 2.36
N LEU A 89 7.27 13.43 3.02
CA LEU A 89 8.34 12.69 3.66
C LEU A 89 8.41 13.10 5.13
N ASN A 90 8.34 12.13 6.04
CA ASN A 90 8.50 12.37 7.46
C ASN A 90 9.56 11.41 8.01
N ILE A 91 10.64 11.98 8.52
CA ILE A 91 11.79 11.28 9.06
C ILE A 91 11.89 11.62 10.54
N ASN A 92 12.14 10.61 11.35
CA ASN A 92 12.58 10.77 12.73
C ASN A 92 13.61 9.68 13.06
N GLU A 93 14.07 9.64 14.31
CA GLU A 93 15.07 8.69 14.78
C GLU A 93 14.71 7.21 14.55
N LYS A 94 13.42 6.87 14.41
CA LYS A 94 12.93 5.50 14.30
C LYS A 94 12.29 5.15 12.95
N TRP A 95 11.84 6.16 12.23
CA TRP A 95 10.96 5.98 11.08
C TRP A 95 11.36 6.88 9.92
N PHE A 96 11.32 6.30 8.73
CA PHE A 96 11.41 6.99 7.45
C PHE A 96 10.10 6.71 6.70
N ASN A 97 9.20 7.69 6.71
CA ASN A 97 7.84 7.53 6.21
C ASN A 97 7.63 8.35 4.94
N ILE A 98 7.16 7.69 3.87
CA ILE A 98 6.78 8.34 2.62
C ILE A 98 5.28 8.14 2.44
N SER A 99 4.54 9.24 2.33
CA SER A 99 3.12 9.19 1.96
C SER A 99 3.01 9.56 0.48
N LEU A 100 2.28 8.75 -0.29
CA LEU A 100 2.09 8.93 -1.72
C LEU A 100 0.60 8.82 -2.05
N THR A 101 0.04 9.81 -2.74
CA THR A 101 -1.34 9.77 -3.25
C THR A 101 -1.42 10.26 -4.68
N PHE A 102 -2.14 9.56 -5.54
CA PHE A 102 -2.42 9.99 -6.90
C PHE A 102 -3.64 9.24 -7.45
N LYS A 103 -4.11 9.69 -8.61
CA LYS A 103 -5.15 9.00 -9.37
C LYS A 103 -4.58 8.42 -10.66
N ILE A 104 -5.05 7.25 -11.04
CA ILE A 104 -4.74 6.62 -12.32
C ILE A 104 -6.00 6.57 -13.16
N GLU A 105 -5.91 7.05 -14.39
CA GLU A 105 -6.97 6.97 -15.40
C GLU A 105 -6.46 6.19 -16.62
N GLY A 106 -7.34 5.82 -17.54
CA GLY A 106 -6.98 5.13 -18.78
C GLY A 106 -6.70 3.61 -18.64
N ILE A 107 -6.92 3.05 -17.45
CA ILE A 107 -6.74 1.61 -17.15
C ILE A 107 -8.06 0.84 -17.05
N SER A 108 -9.19 1.51 -17.20
CA SER A 108 -10.51 0.90 -17.19
C SER A 108 -11.20 1.01 -18.56
N LYS A 109 -12.05 0.03 -18.86
CA LYS A 109 -12.94 0.04 -20.02
C LYS A 109 -14.32 -0.48 -19.63
N ASN A 110 -15.33 0.14 -20.21
CA ASN A 110 -16.72 -0.32 -20.09
C ASN A 110 -17.01 -1.36 -21.18
N ALA A 111 -17.63 -2.46 -20.80
CA ALA A 111 -18.02 -3.56 -21.68
C ALA A 111 -19.46 -3.99 -21.35
N GLY A 112 -20.42 -3.26 -21.91
CA GLY A 112 -21.84 -3.37 -21.51
C GLY A 112 -22.02 -2.94 -20.06
N ASN A 113 -22.68 -3.79 -19.25
CA ASN A 113 -22.92 -3.54 -17.84
C ASN A 113 -21.70 -3.83 -16.93
N LYS A 114 -20.55 -4.17 -17.51
CA LYS A 114 -19.33 -4.54 -16.78
C LYS A 114 -18.25 -3.50 -16.97
N ILE A 115 -17.49 -3.30 -15.91
CA ILE A 115 -16.26 -2.51 -15.88
C ILE A 115 -15.11 -3.48 -15.78
N ILE A 116 -14.15 -3.32 -16.67
CA ILE A 116 -12.94 -4.12 -16.75
C ILE A 116 -11.77 -3.19 -16.46
N VAL A 117 -10.98 -3.49 -15.43
CA VAL A 117 -9.84 -2.69 -15.00
C VAL A 117 -8.58 -3.52 -15.07
N ASP A 118 -7.57 -3.01 -15.75
CA ASP A 118 -6.23 -3.60 -15.77
C ASP A 118 -5.45 -3.15 -14.53
N CYS A 119 -5.10 -4.10 -13.66
CA CYS A 119 -4.29 -3.87 -12.46
C CYS A 119 -2.83 -4.34 -12.63
N SER A 120 -2.36 -4.62 -13.86
CA SER A 120 -0.98 -5.01 -14.14
C SER A 120 0.05 -3.98 -13.69
N TRP A 121 -0.35 -2.70 -13.61
CA TRP A 121 0.48 -1.59 -13.13
C TRP A 121 0.84 -1.66 -11.66
N LYS A 122 0.14 -2.45 -10.82
CA LYS A 122 0.31 -2.46 -9.36
C LYS A 122 1.73 -2.81 -8.87
N ASN A 123 2.57 -3.39 -9.74
CA ASN A 123 3.93 -3.83 -9.45
C ASN A 123 5.02 -2.92 -10.07
N PHE A 124 4.71 -1.64 -10.24
CA PHE A 124 5.64 -0.66 -10.81
C PHE A 124 6.90 -0.45 -9.94
N GLN A 125 7.96 0.05 -10.56
CA GLN A 125 9.22 0.36 -9.87
C GLN A 125 9.74 1.73 -10.31
N ILE A 126 10.04 2.60 -9.36
CA ILE A 126 10.80 3.82 -9.62
C ILE A 126 12.28 3.53 -9.37
N LYS A 127 13.10 3.65 -10.42
CA LYS A 127 14.55 3.38 -10.37
C LYS A 127 15.39 4.63 -10.13
N ASN A 128 14.83 5.80 -10.44
CA ASN A 128 15.52 7.08 -10.36
C ASN A 128 15.79 7.46 -8.90
N ASN A 129 16.90 8.15 -8.70
CA ASN A 129 17.19 8.83 -7.43
C ASN A 129 16.20 9.98 -7.27
N LEU A 130 15.61 10.10 -6.08
CA LEU A 130 14.68 11.16 -5.77
C LEU A 130 15.10 11.83 -4.47
N THR A 131 15.49 13.10 -4.60
CA THR A 131 16.03 13.87 -3.48
C THR A 131 15.17 15.08 -3.17
N ILE A 132 14.92 15.36 -1.89
CA ILE A 132 14.36 16.62 -1.43
C ILE A 132 15.26 17.25 -0.37
N ASN A 133 15.66 18.51 -0.56
CA ASN A 133 16.59 19.20 0.34
C ASN A 133 17.87 18.38 0.65
N GLY A 134 18.37 17.64 -0.35
CA GLY A 134 19.55 16.77 -0.22
C GLY A 134 19.27 15.39 0.41
N ILE A 135 18.01 15.06 0.72
CA ILE A 135 17.61 13.78 1.32
C ILE A 135 17.08 12.85 0.23
N GLU A 136 17.79 11.76 -0.04
CA GLU A 136 17.33 10.69 -0.92
C GLU A 136 16.24 9.88 -0.24
N PHE A 137 15.07 9.76 -0.87
CA PHE A 137 13.94 9.04 -0.29
C PHE A 137 13.51 7.81 -1.08
N ASN A 138 14.06 7.58 -2.28
CA ASN A 138 13.82 6.32 -2.96
C ASN A 138 14.89 5.31 -2.63
N LYS A 139 16.17 5.63 -2.87
CA LYS A 139 17.29 4.69 -2.69
C LYS A 139 17.86 4.67 -1.27
N VAL A 140 16.98 4.50 -0.29
CA VAL A 140 17.28 4.58 1.15
C VAL A 140 18.41 3.62 1.55
N GLY A 141 18.42 2.39 1.02
CA GLY A 141 19.45 1.40 1.35
C GLY A 141 20.82 1.77 0.77
N GLU A 142 20.85 2.18 -0.50
CA GLU A 142 22.08 2.62 -1.15
C GLU A 142 22.66 3.85 -0.44
N THR A 143 21.84 4.86 -0.15
CA THR A 143 22.32 6.12 0.42
C THR A 143 22.74 6.02 1.88
N TYR A 144 21.98 5.31 2.72
CA TYR A 144 22.20 5.38 4.17
C TYR A 144 22.78 4.11 4.77
N LEU A 145 22.44 2.93 4.22
CA LEU A 145 22.90 1.66 4.76
C LEU A 145 24.28 1.27 4.22
N THR A 146 24.55 1.53 2.94
CA THR A 146 25.84 1.22 2.31
C THR A 146 27.03 1.87 3.01
N PRO A 147 27.01 3.16 3.38
CA PRO A 147 28.13 3.77 4.13
C PRO A 147 28.37 3.10 5.49
N LEU A 148 27.31 2.68 6.19
CA LEU A 148 27.43 1.96 7.45
C LEU A 148 28.07 0.59 7.25
N ILE A 149 27.64 -0.15 6.22
CA ILE A 149 28.21 -1.46 5.92
C ILE A 149 29.70 -1.33 5.61
N LYS A 150 30.08 -0.40 4.71
CA LYS A 150 31.49 -0.15 4.36
C LYS A 150 32.34 0.26 5.56
N LYS A 151 31.79 1.04 6.49
CA LYS A 151 32.49 1.41 7.73
C LYS A 151 32.92 0.19 8.54
N TYR A 152 32.12 -0.87 8.55
CA TYR A 152 32.31 -2.04 9.42
C TYR A 152 32.63 -3.34 8.68
N GLU A 153 32.76 -3.34 7.36
CA GLU A 153 32.99 -4.56 6.56
C GLU A 153 34.28 -5.30 6.92
N ASN A 154 35.31 -4.56 7.35
CA ASN A 154 36.60 -5.11 7.76
C ASN A 154 36.71 -5.33 9.29
N SER A 155 35.63 -5.10 10.04
CA SER A 155 35.63 -5.26 11.51
C SER A 155 35.33 -6.70 11.89
N SER A 156 36.21 -7.33 12.69
CA SER A 156 35.98 -8.65 13.27
C SER A 156 34.84 -8.67 14.29
N GLU A 157 34.44 -7.51 14.79
CA GLU A 157 33.38 -7.31 15.79
C GLU A 157 32.00 -6.98 15.16
N ALA A 158 31.93 -6.86 13.84
CA ALA A 158 30.69 -6.59 13.12
C ALA A 158 30.03 -7.89 12.63
N ARG A 159 28.70 -7.95 12.73
CA ARG A 159 27.88 -9.03 12.17
C ARG A 159 26.70 -8.43 11.43
N PHE A 160 26.49 -8.91 10.21
CA PHE A 160 25.38 -8.54 9.34
C PHE A 160 24.34 -9.64 9.38
N TRP A 161 23.09 -9.27 9.59
CA TRP A 161 21.96 -10.19 9.74
C TRP A 161 20.85 -9.83 8.78
N ILE A 162 20.23 -10.85 8.20
CA ILE A 162 18.99 -10.75 7.44
C ILE A 162 17.92 -11.58 8.13
N ASN A 163 16.67 -11.09 8.12
CA ASN A 163 15.53 -11.73 8.76
C ASN A 163 15.81 -12.10 10.22
N GLU A 164 16.57 -11.25 10.92
CA GLU A 164 16.97 -11.36 12.33
C GLU A 164 17.82 -12.59 12.70
N THR A 165 17.99 -13.55 11.80
CA THR A 165 18.45 -14.91 12.14
C THR A 165 19.58 -15.41 11.26
N HIS A 166 19.72 -14.89 10.04
CA HIS A 166 20.70 -15.38 9.08
C HIS A 166 21.85 -14.41 8.97
N SER A 167 23.04 -14.82 9.40
CA SER A 167 24.24 -14.02 9.20
C SER A 167 24.67 -14.07 7.74
N VAL A 168 25.09 -12.92 7.20
CA VAL A 168 25.53 -12.78 5.81
C VAL A 168 26.90 -12.11 5.73
N SER A 169 27.58 -12.30 4.61
CA SER A 169 28.85 -11.62 4.35
C SER A 169 28.64 -10.11 4.08
N PRO A 170 29.67 -9.26 4.25
CA PRO A 170 29.58 -7.84 3.92
C PRO A 170 29.18 -7.59 2.46
N GLU A 171 29.66 -8.41 1.51
CA GLU A 171 29.34 -8.27 0.09
C GLU A 171 27.85 -8.51 -0.16
N LYS A 172 27.27 -9.52 0.51
CA LYS A 172 25.83 -9.78 0.41
C LYS A 172 25.01 -8.69 1.08
N ALA A 173 25.48 -8.15 2.21
CA ALA A 173 24.86 -7.00 2.87
C ALA A 173 24.85 -5.76 1.96
N LEU A 174 25.96 -5.47 1.27
CA LEU A 174 26.06 -4.39 0.29
C LEU A 174 25.09 -4.59 -0.88
N GLU A 175 25.04 -5.80 -1.44
CA GLU A 175 24.10 -6.14 -2.51
C GLU A 175 22.64 -5.87 -2.09
N ILE A 176 22.25 -6.27 -0.88
CA ILE A 176 20.90 -6.04 -0.34
C ILE A 176 20.65 -4.53 -0.16
N ALA A 177 21.59 -3.80 0.41
CA ALA A 177 21.48 -2.37 0.63
C ALA A 177 21.33 -1.60 -0.69
N THR A 178 22.17 -1.88 -1.68
CA THR A 178 22.14 -1.22 -2.99
C THR A 178 20.87 -1.53 -3.78
N ASN A 179 20.33 -2.74 -3.66
CA ASN A 179 19.10 -3.14 -4.35
C ASN A 179 17.82 -2.67 -3.65
N PHE A 180 17.89 -2.17 -2.42
CA PHE A 180 16.72 -1.71 -1.68
C PHE A 180 16.30 -0.29 -2.11
N ALA A 181 15.12 -0.22 -2.73
CA ALA A 181 14.42 1.02 -3.05
C ALA A 181 13.05 1.06 -2.35
N ALA A 182 12.71 2.22 -1.78
CA ALA A 182 11.46 2.46 -1.06
C ALA A 182 10.25 2.49 -2.01
N LEU A 183 10.39 3.06 -3.20
CA LEU A 183 9.33 3.18 -4.21
C LEU A 183 9.43 2.07 -5.27
N ASP A 184 9.49 0.84 -4.81
CA ASP A 184 9.53 -0.34 -5.65
C ASP A 184 8.50 -1.35 -5.14
N PHE A 185 7.47 -1.57 -5.96
CA PHE A 185 6.25 -2.31 -5.62
C PHE A 185 6.23 -3.70 -6.27
N LYS A 186 7.38 -4.21 -6.74
CA LYS A 186 7.50 -5.50 -7.43
C LYS A 186 6.96 -6.68 -6.64
N GLU A 187 6.96 -6.62 -5.31
CA GLU A 187 6.37 -7.64 -4.45
C GLU A 187 4.88 -7.90 -4.73
N PHE A 188 4.18 -6.92 -5.30
CA PHE A 188 2.76 -7.01 -5.70
C PHE A 188 2.58 -7.61 -7.10
N SER A 189 3.62 -8.28 -7.62
CA SER A 189 3.58 -8.96 -8.93
C SER A 189 2.74 -10.23 -8.96
N ALA A 190 2.43 -10.83 -7.80
CA ALA A 190 1.50 -11.95 -7.72
C ALA A 190 0.16 -11.57 -8.39
N PRO A 191 -0.40 -12.43 -9.26
CA PRO A 191 -1.68 -12.16 -9.92
C PRO A 191 -2.78 -11.80 -8.92
N LEU A 192 -3.58 -10.79 -9.22
CA LEU A 192 -4.65 -10.35 -8.33
C LEU A 192 -5.66 -11.45 -7.97
N GLU A 193 -5.86 -12.41 -8.88
CA GLU A 193 -6.67 -13.61 -8.63
C GLU A 193 -6.16 -14.50 -7.48
N SER A 194 -4.86 -14.46 -7.16
CA SER A 194 -4.26 -15.22 -6.07
C SER A 194 -4.28 -14.47 -4.73
N TRP A 195 -4.74 -13.21 -4.71
CA TRP A 195 -4.83 -12.41 -3.50
C TRP A 195 -6.02 -12.87 -2.64
N ASN A 196 -5.95 -12.65 -1.34
CA ASN A 196 -7.05 -13.01 -0.45
C ASN A 196 -8.26 -12.12 -0.74
N LYS A 197 -9.35 -12.73 -1.22
CA LYS A 197 -10.57 -12.03 -1.61
C LYS A 197 -11.63 -12.15 -0.52
N THR A 198 -12.18 -11.01 -0.10
CA THR A 198 -13.34 -10.95 0.78
C THR A 198 -14.43 -10.04 0.21
N TYR A 199 -15.69 -10.36 0.49
CA TYR A 199 -16.83 -9.49 0.14
C TYR A 199 -17.50 -9.00 1.42
N ASN A 200 -17.51 -7.69 1.62
CA ASN A 200 -18.17 -7.06 2.74
C ASN A 200 -19.60 -6.65 2.32
N VAL A 201 -20.60 -7.41 2.77
CA VAL A 201 -22.02 -7.18 2.46
C VAL A 201 -22.49 -5.82 2.97
N LYS A 202 -22.05 -5.40 4.17
CA LYS A 202 -22.47 -4.13 4.79
C LYS A 202 -21.98 -2.92 3.99
N MET A 203 -20.73 -2.97 3.50
CA MET A 203 -20.14 -1.90 2.70
C MET A 203 -20.41 -2.06 1.21
N GLN A 204 -20.97 -3.20 0.79
CA GLN A 204 -21.10 -3.62 -0.60
C GLN A 204 -19.78 -3.49 -1.38
N LYS A 205 -18.69 -4.01 -0.82
CA LYS A 205 -17.35 -3.92 -1.41
C LYS A 205 -16.69 -5.28 -1.51
N THR A 206 -15.97 -5.51 -2.59
CA THR A 206 -14.99 -6.59 -2.70
C THR A 206 -13.61 -6.05 -2.37
N ILE A 207 -12.86 -6.77 -1.55
CA ILE A 207 -11.53 -6.39 -1.09
C ILE A 207 -10.57 -7.54 -1.44
N PHE A 208 -9.48 -7.23 -2.14
CA PHE A 208 -8.36 -8.11 -2.42
C PHE A 208 -7.17 -7.68 -1.57
N GLN A 209 -6.65 -8.57 -0.74
CA GLN A 209 -5.55 -8.29 0.19
C GLN A 209 -4.35 -9.17 -0.10
N TYR A 210 -3.16 -8.56 -0.05
CA TYR A 210 -1.90 -9.26 -0.19
C TYR A 210 -0.90 -8.75 0.84
N ASN A 211 -0.36 -9.68 1.62
CA ASN A 211 0.75 -9.41 2.54
C ASN A 211 2.01 -9.90 1.83
N ALA A 212 2.86 -8.96 1.40
CA ALA A 212 4.10 -9.33 0.76
C ALA A 212 5.08 -9.91 1.79
N PRO A 213 6.01 -10.78 1.36
CA PRO A 213 7.20 -11.08 2.15
C PRO A 213 7.95 -9.79 2.49
N SER A 214 8.60 -9.76 3.66
CA SER A 214 9.45 -8.64 4.07
C SER A 214 10.47 -8.34 2.99
N LYS A 215 10.51 -7.08 2.50
CA LYS A 215 11.43 -6.69 1.44
C LYS A 215 12.84 -6.54 1.95
N ILE A 216 12.96 -5.99 3.15
CA ILE A 216 14.21 -5.88 3.88
C ILE A 216 13.92 -6.02 5.37
N ASN A 217 14.67 -6.90 6.02
CA ASN A 217 14.78 -6.97 7.47
C ASN A 217 16.27 -7.16 7.78
N PHE A 218 16.98 -6.04 7.80
CA PHE A 218 18.42 -5.99 7.97
C PHE A 218 18.77 -5.51 9.37
N ASN A 219 19.75 -6.15 9.99
CA ASN A 219 20.34 -5.71 11.24
C ASN A 219 21.87 -5.83 11.18
N LEU A 220 22.58 -4.76 11.47
CA LEU A 220 24.01 -4.74 11.69
C LEU A 220 24.28 -4.58 13.17
N THR A 221 24.93 -5.57 13.77
CA THR A 221 25.38 -5.51 15.16
C THR A 221 26.88 -5.32 15.21
N VAL A 222 27.37 -4.32 15.95
CA VAL A 222 28.80 -4.04 16.12
C VAL A 222 29.10 -3.95 17.61
N LYS A 223 30.15 -4.64 18.04
CA LYS A 223 30.68 -4.50 19.40
C LYS A 223 31.80 -3.45 19.40
N GLU A 224 31.59 -2.36 20.12
CA GLU A 224 32.57 -1.29 20.32
C GLU A 224 32.90 -1.19 21.81
N GLU A 225 34.13 -1.59 22.18
CA GLU A 225 34.64 -1.61 23.55
C GLU A 225 33.66 -2.27 24.55
N ASN A 226 32.87 -1.46 25.25
CA ASN A 226 31.92 -1.84 26.30
C ASN A 226 30.45 -1.77 25.87
N THR A 227 30.17 -1.40 24.61
CA THR A 227 28.81 -1.21 24.09
C THR A 227 28.56 -2.05 22.84
N SER A 228 27.33 -2.50 22.66
CA SER A 228 26.88 -3.13 21.42
C SER A 228 25.95 -2.16 20.71
N LEU A 229 26.36 -1.71 19.53
CA LEU A 229 25.53 -0.94 18.63
C LEU A 229 24.73 -1.89 17.73
N SER A 230 23.50 -1.51 17.41
CA SER A 230 22.65 -2.23 16.45
C SER A 230 22.03 -1.22 15.52
N TYR A 231 22.21 -1.41 14.21
CA TYR A 231 21.62 -0.60 13.16
C TYR A 231 20.60 -1.44 12.40
N ILE A 232 19.35 -1.01 12.38
CA ILE A 232 18.22 -1.77 11.84
C ILE A 232 17.68 -1.05 10.61
N LEU A 233 17.28 -1.81 9.60
CA LEU A 233 16.46 -1.35 8.48
C LEU A 233 15.40 -2.40 8.18
N LYS A 234 14.12 -2.10 8.43
CA LYS A 234 13.01 -3.03 8.24
C LYS A 234 11.86 -2.40 7.45
N PHE A 235 11.34 -3.14 6.48
CA PHE A 235 10.20 -2.75 5.64
C PHE A 235 9.35 -3.96 5.28
N ASP A 236 8.10 -3.92 5.76
CA ASP A 236 7.07 -4.92 5.47
C ASP A 236 5.93 -4.23 4.72
N SER A 237 5.60 -4.74 3.53
CA SER A 237 4.60 -4.14 2.65
C SER A 237 3.32 -4.96 2.54
N LYS A 238 2.20 -4.24 2.51
CA LYS A 238 0.87 -4.78 2.37
C LYS A 238 0.08 -3.97 1.36
N ALA A 239 -0.70 -4.65 0.54
CA ALA A 239 -1.60 -4.02 -0.42
C ALA A 239 -3.04 -4.46 -0.20
N GLU A 240 -3.95 -3.52 -0.42
CA GLU A 240 -5.39 -3.73 -0.47
C GLU A 240 -5.95 -3.07 -1.74
N ILE A 241 -6.62 -3.85 -2.59
CA ILE A 241 -7.42 -3.32 -3.70
C ILE A 241 -8.89 -3.48 -3.34
N SER A 242 -9.63 -2.37 -3.28
CA SER A 242 -11.05 -2.35 -2.98
C SER A 242 -11.87 -1.81 -4.13
N VAL A 243 -13.03 -2.42 -4.35
CA VAL A 243 -13.96 -2.04 -5.41
C VAL A 243 -15.40 -2.18 -4.92
N PHE A 244 -16.27 -1.27 -5.33
CA PHE A 244 -17.69 -1.36 -5.00
C PHE A 244 -18.39 -2.45 -5.82
N GLY A 245 -19.33 -3.14 -5.18
CA GLY A 245 -20.02 -4.30 -5.74
C GLY A 245 -19.22 -5.60 -5.61
N TYR A 246 -19.76 -6.65 -6.20
CA TYR A 246 -19.07 -7.93 -6.34
C TYR A 246 -18.11 -7.85 -7.52
N ALA A 247 -16.82 -8.12 -7.28
CA ALA A 247 -15.80 -8.17 -8.32
C ALA A 247 -15.20 -9.56 -8.45
N LYS A 248 -14.74 -9.90 -9.65
CA LYS A 248 -13.94 -11.09 -9.95
C LYS A 248 -12.60 -10.64 -10.53
N ALA A 249 -11.52 -11.28 -10.10
CA ALA A 249 -10.21 -11.14 -10.72
C ALA A 249 -9.94 -12.31 -11.67
N ILE A 250 -9.29 -12.04 -12.80
CA ILE A 250 -8.73 -13.03 -13.72
C ILE A 250 -7.32 -12.53 -14.07
N GLY A 251 -6.28 -13.22 -13.60
CA GLY A 251 -4.92 -12.68 -13.56
C GLY A 251 -4.90 -11.35 -12.81
N ASP A 252 -4.46 -10.30 -13.51
CA ASP A 252 -4.45 -8.90 -13.02
C ASP A 252 -5.64 -8.06 -13.52
N THR A 253 -6.63 -8.67 -14.17
CA THR A 253 -7.81 -7.97 -14.64
C THR A 253 -8.95 -8.08 -13.61
N LEU A 254 -9.46 -6.94 -13.15
CA LEU A 254 -10.69 -6.86 -12.35
C LEU A 254 -11.91 -6.69 -13.25
N ILE A 255 -12.97 -7.43 -12.92
CA ILE A 255 -14.26 -7.37 -13.61
C ILE A 255 -15.36 -7.21 -12.56
N PHE A 256 -16.17 -6.17 -12.67
CA PHE A 256 -17.30 -5.90 -11.78
C PHE A 256 -18.43 -5.18 -12.53
N GLU A 257 -19.62 -5.14 -11.96
CA GLU A 257 -20.78 -4.47 -12.58
C GLU A 257 -20.73 -2.95 -12.36
N SER A 258 -21.12 -2.17 -13.38
CA SER A 258 -21.29 -0.72 -13.23
C SER A 258 -22.49 -0.42 -12.32
N ILE A 259 -22.31 0.54 -11.40
CA ILE A 259 -23.33 0.92 -10.42
C ILE A 259 -24.42 1.78 -11.09
N LYS A 260 -24.07 2.52 -12.14
CA LYS A 260 -24.97 3.47 -12.82
C LYS A 260 -26.18 2.78 -13.44
N GLU A 261 -25.98 1.69 -14.19
CA GLU A 261 -27.08 0.98 -14.85
C GLU A 261 -28.07 0.35 -13.87
N LYS A 262 -27.59 -0.12 -12.71
CA LYS A 262 -28.46 -0.72 -11.70
C LYS A 262 -29.39 0.32 -11.09
N LYS A 263 -28.87 1.50 -10.76
CA LYS A 263 -29.69 2.60 -10.21
C LYS A 263 -30.73 3.09 -11.21
N GLU A 264 -30.38 3.22 -12.48
CA GLU A 264 -31.33 3.68 -13.51
C GLU A 264 -32.48 2.69 -13.72
N LYS A 265 -32.19 1.39 -13.80
CA LYS A 265 -33.23 0.35 -13.89
C LYS A 265 -34.10 0.25 -12.64
N ASP A 266 -33.50 0.27 -11.46
CA ASP A 266 -34.24 0.18 -10.19
C ASP A 266 -35.16 1.40 -10.00
N ILE A 267 -34.69 2.60 -10.35
CA ILE A 267 -35.50 3.83 -10.34
C ILE A 267 -36.64 3.73 -11.37
N ALA A 268 -36.37 3.29 -12.60
CA ALA A 268 -37.39 3.15 -13.64
C ALA A 268 -38.48 2.13 -13.24
N ILE A 269 -38.10 0.99 -12.66
CA ILE A 269 -39.04 -0.02 -12.14
C ILE A 269 -39.88 0.56 -10.99
N THR A 270 -39.24 1.30 -10.07
CA THR A 270 -39.95 1.93 -8.95
C THR A 270 -40.98 2.96 -9.43
N ILE A 271 -40.61 3.78 -10.42
CA ILE A 271 -41.52 4.76 -11.05
C ILE A 271 -42.68 4.03 -11.75
N LEU A 272 -42.41 2.94 -12.48
CA LEU A 272 -43.44 2.16 -13.15
C LEU A 272 -44.44 1.55 -12.15
N ILE A 273 -43.96 1.00 -11.03
CA ILE A 273 -44.81 0.45 -9.97
C ILE A 273 -45.67 1.56 -9.34
N LEU A 274 -45.07 2.71 -9.01
CA LEU A 274 -45.82 3.86 -8.49
C LEU A 274 -46.90 4.35 -9.47
N PHE A 275 -46.58 4.43 -10.75
CA PHE A 275 -47.53 4.81 -11.79
C PHE A 275 -48.70 3.83 -11.89
N LEU A 276 -48.43 2.51 -11.87
CA LEU A 276 -49.46 1.48 -11.87
C LEU A 276 -50.37 1.57 -10.65
N ILE A 277 -49.83 1.89 -9.47
CA ILE A 277 -50.62 2.10 -8.25
C ILE A 277 -51.55 3.31 -8.42
N VAL A 278 -51.04 4.45 -8.91
CA VAL A 278 -51.85 5.67 -9.12
C VAL A 278 -52.97 5.43 -10.14
N VAL A 279 -52.67 4.79 -11.27
CA VAL A 279 -53.68 4.46 -12.28
C VAL A 279 -54.73 3.51 -11.72
N SER A 280 -54.32 2.49 -10.97
CA SER A 280 -55.24 1.53 -10.35
C SER A 280 -56.17 2.21 -9.34
N LEU A 281 -55.64 3.12 -8.50
CA LEU A 281 -56.43 3.91 -7.56
C LEU A 281 -57.43 4.82 -8.28
N HIS A 282 -57.00 5.49 -9.35
CA HIS A 282 -57.87 6.37 -10.14
C HIS A 282 -59.00 5.60 -10.83
N LEU A 283 -58.70 4.42 -11.41
CA LEU A 283 -59.71 3.55 -12.01
C LEU A 283 -60.67 2.98 -10.97
N TYR A 284 -60.19 2.65 -9.77
CA TYR A 284 -61.01 2.20 -8.65
C TYR A 284 -61.98 3.29 -8.19
N GLU A 285 -61.49 4.51 -7.98
CA GLU A 285 -62.31 5.66 -7.60
C GLU A 285 -63.41 5.92 -8.65
N LYS A 286 -63.06 5.92 -9.94
CA LYS A 286 -64.03 6.13 -11.02
C LYS A 286 -65.12 5.06 -11.08
N LYS A 287 -64.82 3.82 -10.68
CA LYS A 287 -65.76 2.69 -10.78
C LYS A 287 -66.67 2.54 -9.56
N TYR A 288 -66.22 2.94 -8.38
CA TYR A 288 -66.91 2.64 -7.12
C TYR A 288 -67.34 3.86 -6.31
N LEU A 289 -66.79 5.05 -6.58
CA LEU A 289 -67.11 6.28 -5.85
C LEU A 289 -67.89 7.32 -6.68
N LYS A 290 -68.15 7.02 -7.96
CA LYS A 290 -69.12 7.72 -8.82
C LYS A 290 -70.21 6.76 -9.24
#